data_AF-A0A6J1BUG3-F1
#
_entry.id   AF-A0A6J1BUG3-F1
#
_cell.length_a   1.000
_cell.length_b   1.000
_cell.length_c   1.000
_cell.angle_alpha   90.00
_cell.angle_beta   90.00
_cell.angle_gamma   90.00
#
_symmetry.space_group_name_H-M   'P 1'
#
loop_
_entity.id
_entity.type
_entity.pdbx_description
1 polymer ?
#
loop_
_entity_poly.entity_id
_entity_poly.type
_entity_poly.pdbx_seq_one_letter_code
_entity_poly.pdbx_strand_id
1 'polypeptide(L)'
;MPQITNPFMATSGIQRNPAFKNKGKFFTLSQFLDFAKAKAVAGVMINIQHASYLAAKKGLDIIEIVTNSLKNATLENQRVFIRSDDTSVLSNFQKIPNYTRVLTVDTKIGDAPMKPLEEIRHHAQAVAIPRASVIKITNYFTTGVTKVVKEMQAANLTVFVFVMRNEYVSLAYDFFSESTMEIATYVDLFHVDGVITEFPKSASRYITCPCRTNLPRNDSYSIMPPEIGSLLDLVPEYAQPPADAPFPPLNVGDIVDPPLPPVSKNATNGGSSKVGGPATGTSSPALSNHLPNLFLSLFCIFMLTLTLLSNSHSAL
;
A
#
# COMPACT_ATOMS: atom_id res chain seq x y z
N MET A 1 4.45 14.56 -19.11
CA MET A 1 5.61 13.63 -19.23
C MET A 1 5.78 12.94 -17.89
N PRO A 2 6.28 11.69 -17.84
CA PRO A 2 6.47 11.00 -16.56
C PRO A 2 7.43 11.81 -15.68
N GLN A 3 7.02 12.05 -14.43
CA GLN A 3 7.80 12.76 -13.42
C GLN A 3 7.80 11.94 -12.14
N ILE A 4 8.97 11.80 -11.52
CA ILE A 4 9.08 11.19 -10.19
C ILE A 4 8.62 12.23 -9.17
N THR A 5 7.51 11.96 -8.48
CA THR A 5 6.90 12.85 -7.50
C THR A 5 7.41 12.55 -6.09
N ASN A 6 7.36 13.57 -5.22
CA ASN A 6 7.56 13.43 -3.79
C ASN A 6 6.19 13.59 -3.09
N PRO A 7 5.72 12.60 -2.31
CA PRO A 7 4.39 12.66 -1.70
C PRO A 7 4.28 13.66 -0.54
N PHE A 8 5.38 14.10 0.07
CA PHE A 8 5.36 14.97 1.26
C PHE A 8 5.50 16.45 0.96
N MET A 9 6.01 16.77 -0.23
CA MET A 9 6.50 18.10 -0.57
C MET A 9 5.87 18.63 -1.86
N ALA A 10 4.70 18.10 -2.23
CA ALA A 10 4.00 18.46 -3.46
C ALA A 10 3.73 19.98 -3.58
N THR A 11 3.49 20.66 -2.46
CA THR A 11 3.24 22.12 -2.39
C THR A 11 4.52 22.96 -2.29
N SER A 12 5.66 22.37 -1.93
CA SER A 12 6.93 23.09 -1.76
C SER A 12 7.65 23.38 -3.09
N GLY A 13 7.24 22.73 -4.19
CA GLY A 13 7.93 22.80 -5.47
C GLY A 13 9.23 21.99 -5.56
N ILE A 14 9.67 21.32 -4.48
CA ILE A 14 10.89 20.51 -4.47
C ILE A 14 10.67 19.21 -5.26
N GLN A 15 11.49 19.00 -6.28
CA GLN A 15 11.43 17.85 -7.19
C GLN A 15 12.52 16.83 -6.82
N ARG A 16 12.21 15.53 -6.92
CA ARG A 16 13.19 14.45 -6.63
C ARG A 16 14.39 14.47 -7.58
N ASN A 17 14.18 14.85 -8.84
CA ASN A 17 15.24 14.90 -9.83
C ASN A 17 15.04 16.09 -10.77
N PRO A 18 15.36 17.32 -10.35
CA PRO A 18 15.11 18.53 -11.14
C PRO A 18 15.81 18.50 -12.49
N ALA A 19 17.07 18.03 -12.53
CA ALA A 19 17.88 17.94 -13.75
C ALA A 19 17.27 17.00 -14.81
N PHE A 20 16.52 15.99 -14.37
CA PHE A 20 15.93 14.99 -15.24
C PHE A 20 14.41 14.86 -15.03
N LYS A 21 13.73 15.94 -14.63
CA LYS A 21 12.33 15.93 -14.15
C LYS A 21 11.35 15.23 -15.08
N ASN A 22 11.57 15.36 -16.40
CA ASN A 22 10.73 14.79 -17.45
C ASN A 22 11.46 13.72 -18.28
N LYS A 23 12.65 13.29 -17.86
CA LYS A 23 13.38 12.24 -18.57
C LYS A 23 12.86 10.88 -18.11
N GLY A 24 12.15 10.21 -19.02
CA GLY A 24 11.63 8.88 -18.83
C GLY A 24 10.76 8.49 -20.01
N LYS A 25 10.57 7.19 -20.22
CA LYS A 25 9.64 6.64 -21.20
C LYS A 25 8.78 5.61 -20.50
N PHE A 26 7.50 5.55 -20.83
CA PHE A 26 6.64 4.47 -20.39
C PHE A 26 7.06 3.19 -21.10
N PHE A 27 7.17 2.10 -20.35
CA PHE A 27 7.41 0.76 -20.89
C PHE A 27 6.10 -0.01 -20.89
N THR A 28 5.89 -0.81 -21.93
CA THR A 28 4.92 -1.91 -21.83
C THR A 28 5.46 -2.97 -20.89
N LEU A 29 4.58 -3.85 -20.38
CA LEU A 29 5.02 -4.94 -19.52
C LEU A 29 6.05 -5.83 -20.22
N SER A 30 5.84 -6.19 -21.49
CA SER A 30 6.80 -6.99 -22.27
C SER A 30 8.17 -6.32 -22.37
N GLN A 31 8.22 -5.02 -22.66
CA GLN A 31 9.48 -4.26 -22.72
C GLN A 31 10.20 -4.24 -21.36
N PHE A 32 9.45 -4.13 -20.26
CA PHE A 32 10.01 -4.21 -18.92
C PHE A 32 10.59 -5.60 -18.63
N LEU A 33 9.91 -6.68 -19.01
CA LEU A 33 10.37 -8.05 -18.80
C LEU A 33 11.63 -8.35 -19.62
N ASP A 34 11.69 -7.90 -20.88
CA ASP A 34 12.90 -8.01 -21.71
C ASP A 34 14.07 -7.23 -21.11
N PHE A 35 13.80 -6.02 -20.62
CA PHE A 35 14.80 -5.22 -19.93
C PHE A 35 15.30 -5.90 -18.65
N ALA A 36 14.40 -6.44 -17.84
CA ALA A 36 14.74 -7.16 -16.60
C ALA A 36 15.62 -8.39 -16.90
N LYS A 37 15.28 -9.16 -17.94
CA LYS A 37 16.07 -10.29 -18.42
C LYS A 37 17.47 -9.84 -18.87
N ALA A 38 17.55 -8.80 -19.70
CA ALA A 38 18.83 -8.26 -20.19
C ALA A 38 19.72 -7.72 -19.06
N LYS A 39 19.13 -7.26 -17.95
CA LYS A 39 19.86 -6.83 -16.75
C LYS A 39 20.17 -7.95 -15.76
N ALA A 40 19.78 -9.19 -16.07
CA ALA A 40 19.98 -10.36 -15.23
C ALA A 40 19.56 -10.13 -13.76
N VAL A 41 18.42 -9.46 -13.56
CA VAL A 41 17.90 -9.21 -12.21
C VAL A 41 17.54 -10.53 -11.52
N ALA A 42 17.60 -10.60 -10.19
CA ALA A 42 17.26 -11.82 -9.44
C ALA A 42 15.76 -12.13 -9.41
N GLY A 43 14.92 -11.15 -9.72
CA GLY A 43 13.47 -11.30 -9.74
C GLY A 43 12.74 -10.05 -10.21
N VAL A 44 11.46 -10.23 -10.51
CA VAL A 44 10.53 -9.17 -10.90
C VAL A 44 9.30 -9.21 -10.00
N MET A 45 8.82 -8.04 -9.59
CA MET A 45 7.56 -7.90 -8.87
C MET A 45 6.61 -7.06 -9.72
N ILE A 46 5.44 -7.62 -10.03
CA ILE A 46 4.39 -6.96 -10.81
C ILE A 46 3.24 -6.67 -9.86
N ASN A 47 2.93 -5.39 -9.67
CA ASN A 47 1.78 -4.96 -8.89
C ASN A 47 0.57 -4.73 -9.80
N ILE A 48 -0.44 -5.58 -9.67
CA ILE A 48 -1.72 -5.47 -10.39
C ILE A 48 -2.68 -4.71 -9.48
N GLN A 49 -3.25 -3.63 -9.98
CA GLN A 49 -4.18 -2.79 -9.23
C GLN A 49 -5.46 -2.57 -10.02
N HIS A 50 -6.58 -2.46 -9.30
CA HIS A 50 -7.88 -2.09 -9.86
C HIS A 50 -8.38 -3.01 -11.00
N ALA A 51 -8.05 -4.30 -10.96
CA ALA A 51 -8.40 -5.25 -12.02
C ALA A 51 -9.91 -5.29 -12.30
N SER A 52 -10.75 -5.31 -11.26
CA SER A 52 -12.21 -5.29 -11.38
C SER A 52 -12.72 -4.06 -12.17
N TYR A 53 -12.20 -2.88 -11.86
CA TYR A 53 -12.55 -1.65 -12.59
C TYR A 53 -12.10 -1.71 -14.05
N LEU A 54 -10.87 -2.16 -14.30
CA LEU A 54 -10.31 -2.26 -15.65
C LEU A 54 -11.13 -3.23 -16.53
N ALA A 55 -11.53 -4.38 -15.98
CA ALA A 55 -12.38 -5.33 -16.68
C ALA A 55 -13.78 -4.77 -16.96
N ALA A 56 -14.48 -4.29 -15.92
CA ALA A 56 -15.89 -3.90 -16.05
C ALA A 56 -16.11 -2.55 -16.75
N LYS A 57 -15.18 -1.60 -16.60
CA LYS A 57 -15.36 -0.21 -17.09
C LYS A 57 -14.49 0.13 -18.28
N LYS A 58 -13.35 -0.56 -18.45
CA LYS A 58 -12.41 -0.29 -19.54
C LYS A 58 -12.33 -1.42 -20.55
N GLY A 59 -12.96 -2.57 -20.31
CA GLY A 59 -12.87 -3.73 -21.20
C GLY A 59 -11.45 -4.28 -21.31
N LEU A 60 -10.63 -4.07 -20.27
CA LEU A 60 -9.23 -4.49 -20.24
C LEU A 60 -9.07 -5.70 -19.32
N ASP A 61 -8.73 -6.84 -19.92
CA ASP A 61 -8.36 -8.04 -19.17
C ASP A 61 -6.90 -7.97 -18.73
N ILE A 62 -6.66 -7.35 -17.57
CA ILE A 62 -5.29 -7.23 -17.06
C ILE A 62 -4.69 -8.57 -16.66
N ILE A 63 -5.53 -9.55 -16.28
CA ILE A 63 -5.08 -10.88 -15.85
C ILE A 63 -4.54 -11.64 -17.06
N GLU A 64 -5.29 -11.65 -18.16
CA GLU A 64 -4.87 -12.26 -19.41
C GLU A 64 -3.61 -11.57 -19.96
N ILE A 65 -3.57 -10.23 -19.97
CA ILE A 65 -2.41 -9.46 -20.46
C ILE A 65 -1.14 -9.80 -19.68
N VAL A 66 -1.20 -9.82 -18.34
CA VAL A 66 -0.05 -10.15 -17.50
C VAL A 66 0.37 -11.60 -17.69
N THR A 67 -0.60 -12.52 -17.71
CA THR A 67 -0.35 -13.96 -17.90
C THR A 67 0.34 -14.24 -19.23
N ASN A 68 -0.15 -13.66 -20.33
CA ASN A 68 0.43 -13.84 -21.66
C ASN A 68 1.80 -13.17 -21.76
N SER A 69 1.97 -11.98 -21.19
CA SER A 69 3.27 -11.29 -21.17
C SER A 69 4.35 -12.11 -20.45
N LEU A 70 4.01 -12.69 -19.29
CA LEU A 70 4.93 -13.53 -18.52
C LEU A 70 5.24 -14.86 -19.22
N LYS A 71 4.25 -15.50 -19.84
CA LYS A 71 4.45 -16.71 -20.66
C LYS A 71 5.42 -16.45 -21.81
N ASN A 72 5.23 -15.35 -22.54
CA ASN A 72 6.07 -14.98 -23.68
C ASN A 72 7.49 -14.58 -23.27
N ALA A 73 7.63 -13.94 -22.10
CA ALA A 73 8.91 -13.45 -21.62
C ALA A 73 9.87 -14.55 -21.11
N THR A 74 9.44 -15.81 -20.93
CA THR A 74 10.30 -16.96 -20.56
C THR A 74 11.38 -16.61 -19.52
N LEU A 75 10.95 -16.26 -18.30
CA LEU A 75 11.85 -15.96 -17.18
C LEU A 75 12.34 -17.26 -16.54
N GLU A 76 13.47 -17.78 -17.01
CA GLU A 76 14.01 -19.09 -16.57
C GLU A 76 14.62 -19.05 -15.16
N ASN A 77 15.36 -17.98 -14.84
CA ASN A 77 16.15 -17.88 -13.60
C ASN A 77 15.64 -16.82 -12.62
N GLN A 78 14.65 -16.02 -13.02
CA GLN A 78 14.12 -14.91 -12.22
C GLN A 78 12.92 -15.35 -11.40
N ARG A 79 12.93 -15.00 -10.11
CA ARG A 79 11.73 -15.14 -9.26
C ARG A 79 10.67 -14.13 -9.71
N VAL A 80 9.42 -14.56 -9.78
CA VAL A 80 8.30 -13.69 -10.15
C VAL A 80 7.36 -13.53 -8.96
N PHE A 81 7.15 -12.29 -8.55
CA PHE A 81 6.19 -11.92 -7.52
C PHE A 81 4.98 -11.24 -8.18
N ILE A 82 3.78 -11.76 -7.94
CA ILE A 82 2.53 -11.12 -8.33
C ILE A 82 1.92 -10.50 -7.09
N ARG A 83 1.91 -9.17 -7.04
CA ARG A 83 1.36 -8.39 -5.94
C ARG A 83 0.00 -7.82 -6.34
N SER A 84 -0.96 -7.87 -5.42
CA SER A 84 -2.29 -7.27 -5.57
C SER A 84 -2.89 -7.01 -4.19
N ASP A 85 -3.76 -6.01 -4.07
CA ASP A 85 -4.66 -5.83 -2.94
C ASP A 85 -5.89 -6.75 -3.04
N ASP A 86 -6.28 -7.13 -4.26
CA ASP A 86 -7.43 -7.98 -4.56
C ASP A 86 -7.07 -9.48 -4.55
N THR A 87 -7.68 -10.27 -3.67
CA THR A 87 -7.48 -11.74 -3.57
C THR A 87 -8.05 -12.53 -4.74
N SER A 88 -9.08 -12.00 -5.43
CA SER A 88 -9.62 -12.62 -6.64
C SER A 88 -8.63 -12.55 -7.80
N VAL A 89 -7.82 -11.48 -7.87
CA VAL A 89 -6.68 -11.37 -8.79
C VAL A 89 -5.64 -12.44 -8.47
N LEU A 90 -5.21 -12.55 -7.20
CA LEU A 90 -4.18 -13.51 -6.80
C LEU A 90 -4.61 -14.96 -7.08
N SER A 91 -5.89 -15.28 -6.87
CA SER A 91 -6.45 -16.60 -7.11
C SER A 91 -6.32 -17.05 -8.57
N ASN A 92 -6.34 -16.13 -9.54
CA ASN A 92 -6.11 -16.45 -10.95
C ASN A 92 -4.67 -16.91 -11.24
N PHE A 93 -3.70 -16.52 -10.40
CA PHE A 93 -2.30 -16.93 -10.51
C PHE A 93 -1.97 -18.15 -9.62
N GLN A 94 -2.93 -18.69 -8.88
CA GLN A 94 -2.71 -19.84 -7.98
C GLN A 94 -2.27 -21.09 -8.74
N LYS A 95 -2.76 -21.28 -9.97
CA LYS A 95 -2.46 -22.43 -10.84
C LYS A 95 -1.06 -22.39 -11.46
N ILE A 96 -0.32 -21.30 -11.28
CA ILE A 96 1.03 -21.14 -11.83
C ILE A 96 2.03 -21.27 -10.66
N PRO A 97 2.61 -22.47 -10.45
CA PRO A 97 3.34 -22.78 -9.22
C PRO A 97 4.63 -21.95 -9.02
N ASN A 98 5.19 -21.40 -10.10
CA ASN A 98 6.45 -20.67 -10.06
C ASN A 98 6.31 -19.21 -9.60
N TYR A 99 5.08 -18.71 -9.41
CA TYR A 99 4.84 -17.33 -9.01
C TYR A 99 4.53 -17.23 -7.52
N THR A 100 5.26 -16.35 -6.83
CA THR A 100 4.95 -15.98 -5.45
C THR A 100 3.86 -14.93 -5.45
N ARG A 101 2.73 -15.23 -4.83
CA ARG A 101 1.61 -14.29 -4.69
C ARG A 101 1.79 -13.48 -3.41
N VAL A 102 1.65 -12.16 -3.54
CA VAL A 102 1.87 -11.18 -2.47
C VAL A 102 0.57 -10.40 -2.25
N LEU A 103 -0.12 -10.65 -1.14
CA LEU A 103 -1.29 -9.87 -0.77
C LEU A 103 -0.87 -8.52 -0.19
N THR A 104 -1.46 -7.43 -0.67
CA THR A 104 -1.25 -6.10 -0.09
C THR A 104 -2.34 -5.81 0.91
N VAL A 105 -1.95 -5.52 2.14
CA VAL A 105 -2.84 -4.96 3.16
C VAL A 105 -2.45 -3.50 3.31
N ASP A 106 -3.17 -2.58 2.67
CA ASP A 106 -2.83 -1.15 2.67
C ASP A 106 -3.24 -0.41 3.95
N THR A 107 -4.07 -1.03 4.79
CA THR A 107 -4.54 -0.47 6.05
C THR A 107 -3.52 -0.67 7.18
N LYS A 108 -3.53 0.26 8.14
CA LYS A 108 -2.74 0.11 9.38
C LYS A 108 -3.42 -0.91 10.27
N ILE A 109 -2.70 -1.97 10.61
CA ILE A 109 -3.17 -3.07 11.46
C ILE A 109 -2.27 -3.22 12.68
N GLY A 110 -2.87 -3.53 13.84
CA GLY A 110 -2.18 -3.69 15.11
C GLY A 110 -1.86 -5.15 15.44
N ASP A 111 -2.76 -6.05 15.04
CA ASP A 111 -2.69 -7.47 15.34
C ASP A 111 -3.13 -8.28 14.11
N ALA A 112 -2.63 -9.50 13.98
CA ALA A 112 -3.04 -10.45 12.96
C ALA A 112 -3.41 -11.81 13.61
N PRO A 113 -4.67 -11.99 14.04
CA PRO A 113 -5.15 -13.26 14.56
C PRO A 113 -5.04 -14.39 13.54
N MET A 114 -4.93 -15.64 14.01
CA MET A 114 -4.68 -16.81 13.15
C MET A 114 -5.74 -17.02 12.05
N LYS A 115 -7.02 -16.75 12.33
CA LYS A 115 -8.12 -16.95 11.35
C LYS A 115 -7.92 -16.11 10.07
N PRO A 116 -7.73 -14.79 10.13
CA PRO A 116 -7.32 -13.99 8.98
C PRO A 116 -6.05 -14.51 8.29
N LEU A 117 -5.04 -14.93 9.05
CA LEU A 117 -3.78 -15.42 8.47
C LEU A 117 -3.96 -16.74 7.70
N GLU A 118 -4.84 -17.63 8.18
CA GLU A 118 -5.27 -18.84 7.45
C GLU A 118 -5.91 -18.49 6.12
N GLU A 119 -6.79 -17.49 6.11
CA GLU A 119 -7.42 -17.00 4.88
C GLU A 119 -6.38 -16.44 3.90
N ILE A 120 -5.44 -15.61 4.36
CA ILE A 120 -4.35 -15.10 3.51
C ILE A 120 -3.57 -16.24 2.87
N ARG A 121 -3.26 -17.31 3.62
CA ARG A 121 -2.49 -18.45 3.08
C ARG A 121 -3.20 -19.19 1.95
N HIS A 122 -4.53 -19.16 1.90
CA HIS A 122 -5.27 -19.74 0.78
C HIS A 122 -4.99 -18.98 -0.52
N HIS A 123 -4.78 -17.66 -0.44
CA HIS A 123 -4.62 -16.79 -1.60
C HIS A 123 -3.16 -16.42 -1.90
N ALA A 124 -2.27 -16.35 -0.90
CA ALA A 124 -0.92 -15.79 -1.03
C ALA A 124 0.12 -16.52 -0.16
N GLN A 125 1.39 -16.45 -0.57
CA GLN A 125 2.53 -16.93 0.23
C GLN A 125 3.23 -15.80 0.98
N ALA A 126 3.01 -14.56 0.54
CA ALA A 126 3.60 -13.38 1.12
C ALA A 126 2.55 -12.30 1.35
N VAL A 127 2.85 -11.39 2.27
CA VAL A 127 2.05 -10.21 2.56
C VAL A 127 2.93 -8.97 2.49
N ALA A 128 2.41 -7.91 1.91
CA ALA A 128 2.99 -6.58 1.97
C ALA A 128 2.11 -5.74 2.91
N ILE A 129 2.72 -5.14 3.94
CA ILE A 129 2.04 -4.27 4.91
C ILE A 129 2.71 -2.89 4.98
N PRO A 130 1.98 -1.81 5.34
CA PRO A 130 2.59 -0.52 5.51
C PRO A 130 3.56 -0.53 6.69
N ARG A 131 4.66 0.20 6.59
CA ARG A 131 5.65 0.34 7.67
C ARG A 131 5.04 0.81 8.99
N ALA A 132 3.98 1.60 8.91
CA ALA A 132 3.20 2.09 10.04
C ALA A 132 2.41 0.99 10.77
N SER A 133 2.18 -0.18 10.15
CA SER A 133 1.61 -1.34 10.86
C SER A 133 2.60 -2.00 11.81
N VAL A 134 3.90 -1.74 11.70
CA VAL A 134 4.93 -2.35 12.56
C VAL A 134 5.32 -1.41 13.71
N ILE A 135 5.56 -0.14 13.38
CA ILE A 135 5.97 0.90 14.33
C ILE A 135 4.91 2.00 14.32
N LYS A 136 4.37 2.32 15.49
CA LYS A 136 3.47 3.46 15.69
C LYS A 136 4.30 4.74 15.72
N ILE A 137 3.86 5.74 14.97
CA ILE A 137 4.50 7.05 14.90
C ILE A 137 3.44 8.13 15.17
N THR A 138 3.67 8.94 16.19
CA THR A 138 2.80 10.05 16.59
C THR A 138 3.66 11.30 16.72
N ASN A 139 3.28 12.40 16.05
CA ASN A 139 4.06 13.64 16.03
C ASN A 139 5.56 13.43 15.72
N TYR A 140 5.86 12.54 14.77
CA TYR A 140 7.22 12.13 14.35
C TYR A 140 8.04 11.34 15.38
N PHE A 141 7.53 11.07 16.58
CA PHE A 141 8.17 10.16 17.52
C PHE A 141 7.67 8.73 17.30
N THR A 142 8.55 7.75 17.43
CA THR A 142 8.10 6.37 17.59
C THR A 142 7.47 6.21 18.97
N THR A 143 6.27 5.62 19.03
CA THR A 143 5.46 5.55 20.25
C THR A 143 5.09 4.13 20.66
N GLY A 144 5.45 3.15 19.85
CA GLY A 144 5.24 1.75 20.18
C GLY A 144 5.41 0.83 18.99
N VAL A 145 5.37 -0.46 19.28
CA VAL A 145 5.53 -1.54 18.31
C VAL A 145 4.28 -2.41 18.28
N THR A 146 4.04 -3.06 17.15
CA THR A 146 3.00 -4.08 17.03
C THR A 146 3.63 -5.47 16.98
N LYS A 147 2.80 -6.50 17.06
CA LYS A 147 3.22 -7.91 16.93
C LYS A 147 2.95 -8.50 15.54
N VAL A 148 2.48 -7.67 14.59
CA VAL A 148 1.98 -8.11 13.29
C VAL A 148 2.99 -8.93 12.49
N VAL A 149 4.27 -8.51 12.47
CA VAL A 149 5.33 -9.21 11.72
C VAL A 149 5.54 -10.60 12.29
N LYS A 150 5.67 -10.68 13.63
CA LYS A 150 5.86 -11.95 14.34
C LYS A 150 4.68 -12.90 14.14
N GLU A 151 3.45 -12.39 14.19
CA GLU A 151 2.25 -13.20 13.97
C GLU A 151 2.15 -13.72 12.53
N MET A 152 2.42 -12.87 11.54
CA MET A 152 2.43 -13.26 10.12
C MET A 152 3.53 -14.30 9.82
N GLN A 153 4.73 -14.11 10.36
CA GLN A 153 5.84 -15.06 10.21
C GLN A 153 5.56 -16.38 10.92
N ALA A 154 4.96 -16.35 12.11
CA ALA A 154 4.53 -17.56 12.83
C ALA A 154 3.46 -18.36 12.05
N ALA A 155 2.71 -17.71 11.17
CA ALA A 155 1.80 -18.37 10.24
C ALA A 155 2.48 -18.86 8.94
N ASN A 156 3.81 -18.75 8.80
CA ASN A 156 4.59 -19.05 7.60
C ASN A 156 4.30 -18.14 6.40
N LEU A 157 3.99 -16.87 6.63
CA LEU A 157 3.93 -15.86 5.56
C LEU A 157 5.24 -15.10 5.47
N THR A 158 5.73 -14.88 4.24
CA THR A 158 6.81 -13.92 3.97
C THR A 158 6.28 -12.49 4.12
N VAL A 159 6.95 -11.66 4.91
CA VAL A 159 6.49 -10.29 5.22
C VAL A 159 7.34 -9.24 4.52
N PHE A 160 6.72 -8.49 3.61
CA PHE A 160 7.27 -7.29 3.02
C PHE A 160 6.72 -6.05 3.71
N VAL A 161 7.57 -5.05 3.94
CA VAL A 161 7.14 -3.74 4.44
C VAL A 161 7.23 -2.67 3.35
N PHE A 162 6.21 -1.83 3.22
CA PHE A 162 6.17 -0.76 2.22
C PHE A 162 5.57 0.57 2.74
N VAL A 163 5.68 1.68 2.01
CA VAL A 163 6.82 2.01 1.15
C VAL A 163 7.85 2.75 2.01
N MET A 164 9.10 2.28 2.01
CA MET A 164 10.20 2.99 2.66
C MET A 164 10.73 4.11 1.78
N ARG A 165 11.08 5.23 2.41
CA ARG A 165 11.43 6.49 1.75
C ARG A 165 12.61 7.15 2.46
N ASN A 166 13.46 7.84 1.70
CA ASN A 166 14.63 8.51 2.27
C ASN A 166 14.36 9.95 2.71
N GLU A 167 13.26 10.56 2.26
CA GLU A 167 12.97 11.94 2.60
C GLU A 167 12.91 12.12 4.12
N TYR A 168 13.67 13.07 4.67
CA TYR A 168 13.78 13.29 6.12
C TYR A 168 12.42 13.52 6.79
N VAL A 169 11.50 14.23 6.11
CA VAL A 169 10.12 14.46 6.57
C VAL A 169 9.27 13.18 6.68
N SER A 170 9.72 12.08 6.10
CA SER A 170 9.05 10.78 6.17
C SER A 170 9.52 9.93 7.35
N LEU A 171 10.67 10.26 7.94
CA LEU A 171 11.32 9.48 8.99
C LEU A 171 10.84 9.94 10.38
N ALA A 172 10.74 9.01 11.32
CA ALA A 172 10.60 9.36 12.72
C ALA A 172 11.90 9.99 13.25
N TYR A 173 11.81 10.84 14.27
CA TYR A 173 12.95 11.48 14.91
C TYR A 173 13.92 10.46 15.51
N ASP A 174 13.41 9.33 16.00
CA ASP A 174 14.22 8.23 16.55
C ASP A 174 15.19 7.64 15.51
N PHE A 175 14.94 7.87 14.22
CA PHE A 175 15.87 7.48 13.14
C PHE A 175 16.93 8.54 12.86
N PHE A 176 16.98 9.65 13.61
CA PHE A 176 17.97 10.73 13.49
C PHE A 176 18.07 11.31 12.07
N SER A 177 16.95 11.38 11.35
CA SER A 177 16.89 11.74 9.93
C SER A 177 17.71 10.84 8.98
N GLU A 178 18.10 9.65 9.43
CA GLU A 178 18.89 8.69 8.68
C GLU A 178 18.04 7.52 8.18
N SER A 179 17.80 7.47 6.87
CA SER A 179 17.08 6.36 6.21
C SER A 179 17.71 4.99 6.45
N THR A 180 19.01 4.93 6.73
CA THR A 180 19.72 3.69 7.04
C THR A 180 19.28 3.13 8.40
N MET A 181 18.97 3.99 9.37
CA MET A 181 18.46 3.56 10.69
C MET A 181 17.05 3.00 10.60
N GLU A 182 16.20 3.58 9.75
CA GLU A 182 14.88 2.99 9.46
C GLU A 182 15.04 1.60 8.84
N ILE A 183 15.87 1.46 7.80
CA ILE A 183 16.11 0.14 7.16
C ILE A 183 16.67 -0.87 8.18
N ALA A 184 17.66 -0.47 8.99
CA ALA A 184 18.21 -1.30 10.06
C ALA A 184 17.13 -1.79 11.03
N THR A 185 16.22 -0.90 11.43
CA THR A 185 15.11 -1.21 12.33
C THR A 185 14.20 -2.27 11.74
N TYR A 186 13.67 -2.07 10.53
CA TYR A 186 12.75 -3.04 9.95
C TYR A 186 13.43 -4.38 9.63
N VAL A 187 14.66 -4.34 9.12
CA VAL A 187 15.36 -5.54 8.64
C VAL A 187 16.02 -6.33 9.77
N ASP A 188 16.68 -5.67 10.73
CA ASP A 188 17.49 -6.36 11.75
C ASP A 188 16.87 -6.35 13.15
N LEU A 189 15.97 -5.42 13.48
CA LEU A 189 15.19 -5.50 14.73
C LEU A 189 13.89 -6.27 14.55
N PHE A 190 13.13 -5.99 13.48
CA PHE A 190 11.85 -6.66 13.22
C PHE A 190 11.96 -7.88 12.31
N HIS A 191 13.13 -8.14 11.73
CA HIS A 191 13.40 -9.31 10.88
C HIS A 191 12.39 -9.50 9.74
N VAL A 192 11.95 -8.40 9.12
CA VAL A 192 11.07 -8.49 7.94
C VAL A 192 11.81 -9.17 6.78
N ASP A 193 11.08 -9.96 5.99
CA ASP A 193 11.69 -10.74 4.90
C ASP A 193 12.08 -9.88 3.69
N GLY A 194 11.51 -8.69 3.57
CA GLY A 194 11.93 -7.72 2.57
C GLY A 194 11.31 -6.34 2.75
N VAL A 195 11.92 -5.36 2.07
CA VAL A 195 11.46 -3.97 2.06
C VAL A 195 11.15 -3.53 0.63
N ILE A 196 10.04 -2.81 0.47
CA ILE A 196 9.64 -2.20 -0.80
C ILE A 196 9.92 -0.70 -0.65
N THR A 197 10.87 -0.20 -1.42
CA THR A 197 11.39 1.17 -1.29
C THR A 197 11.44 1.89 -2.63
N GLU A 198 11.26 3.20 -2.58
CA GLU A 198 11.51 4.09 -3.72
C GLU A 198 13.00 4.45 -3.87
N PHE A 199 13.85 4.03 -2.91
CA PHE A 199 15.29 4.31 -2.87
C PHE A 199 16.11 3.02 -2.77
N PRO A 200 16.10 2.15 -3.81
CA PRO A 200 16.73 0.83 -3.75
C PRO A 200 18.24 0.88 -3.46
N LYS A 201 18.93 1.96 -3.82
CA LYS A 201 20.36 2.12 -3.52
C LYS A 201 20.63 2.23 -2.01
N SER A 202 19.76 2.87 -1.23
CA SER A 202 19.90 2.96 0.23
C SER A 202 19.70 1.61 0.89
N ALA A 203 18.62 0.89 0.54
CA ALA A 203 18.36 -0.46 1.05
C ALA A 203 19.49 -1.43 0.67
N SER A 204 19.93 -1.43 -0.59
CA SER A 204 21.04 -2.26 -1.04
C SER A 204 22.34 -1.94 -0.29
N ARG A 205 22.68 -0.66 -0.13
CA ARG A 205 23.88 -0.23 0.61
C ARG A 205 23.88 -0.77 2.04
N TYR A 206 22.74 -0.71 2.74
CA TYR A 206 22.63 -1.24 4.09
C TYR A 206 22.72 -2.77 4.11
N ILE A 207 21.93 -3.45 3.28
CA ILE A 207 21.84 -4.92 3.26
C ILE A 207 23.20 -5.56 2.96
N THR A 208 24.02 -4.95 2.09
CA THR A 208 25.36 -5.42 1.74
C THR A 208 26.47 -4.75 2.54
N CYS A 209 26.13 -3.97 3.58
CA CYS A 209 27.12 -3.28 4.42
C CYS A 209 27.87 -4.29 5.29
N PRO A 210 29.22 -4.27 5.33
CA PRO A 210 29.98 -5.09 6.27
C PRO A 210 29.70 -4.74 7.75
N CYS A 211 29.25 -3.52 8.02
CA CYS A 211 28.88 -3.04 9.36
C CYS A 211 27.42 -3.37 9.73
N ARG A 212 26.67 -4.06 8.86
CA ARG A 212 25.31 -4.51 9.18
C ARG A 212 25.38 -5.61 10.24
N THR A 213 24.58 -5.45 11.28
CA THR A 213 24.51 -6.32 12.45
C THR A 213 23.80 -7.64 12.11
N ASN A 214 24.42 -8.48 11.29
CA ASN A 214 23.94 -9.82 10.93
C ASN A 214 24.84 -10.93 11.48
N LEU A 215 25.70 -10.59 12.44
CA LEU A 215 26.69 -11.49 13.00
C LEU A 215 26.60 -11.39 14.52
N PRO A 216 26.89 -12.48 15.26
CA PRO A 216 27.08 -12.45 16.72
C PRO A 216 28.41 -11.76 17.07
N ARG A 217 28.65 -10.60 16.46
CA ARG A 217 29.81 -9.75 16.66
C ARG A 217 29.30 -8.41 17.15
N ASN A 218 29.42 -8.22 18.46
CA ASN A 218 29.31 -6.93 19.10
C ASN A 218 30.54 -6.08 18.77
N ASP A 219 30.76 -5.88 17.46
CA ASP A 219 31.86 -5.07 16.96
C ASP A 219 31.51 -3.60 17.18
N SER A 220 32.50 -2.81 17.60
CA SER A 220 32.35 -1.38 17.93
C SER A 220 31.84 -0.47 16.80
N TYR A 221 31.73 -1.00 15.57
CA TYR A 221 31.34 -0.27 14.37
C TYR A 221 30.01 -0.75 13.76
N SER A 222 29.28 -1.63 14.45
CA SER A 222 27.99 -2.15 13.98
C SER A 222 26.91 -1.07 13.97
N ILE A 223 26.10 -1.06 12.91
CA ILE A 223 24.91 -0.18 12.84
C ILE A 223 23.81 -0.82 13.68
N MET A 224 23.55 -0.26 14.85
CA MET A 224 22.49 -0.72 15.74
C MET A 224 21.19 0.04 15.46
N PRO A 225 20.05 -0.67 15.30
CA PRO A 225 18.75 -0.02 15.29
C PRO A 225 18.54 0.82 16.56
N PRO A 226 17.94 2.01 16.46
CA PRO A 226 17.59 2.81 17.64
C PRO A 226 16.55 2.08 18.50
N GLU A 227 16.56 2.39 19.79
CA GLU A 227 15.52 1.96 20.70
C GLU A 227 14.22 2.73 20.42
N ILE A 228 13.14 1.99 20.17
CA ILE A 228 11.82 2.53 19.86
C ILE A 228 11.29 3.26 21.10
N GLY A 229 10.91 4.53 20.94
CA GLY A 229 10.38 5.38 22.01
C GLY A 229 11.44 6.12 22.81
N SER A 230 12.73 5.87 22.58
CA SER A 230 13.81 6.46 23.38
C SER A 230 13.81 7.99 23.35
N LEU A 231 13.43 8.63 22.24
CA LEU A 231 13.31 10.09 22.20
C LEU A 231 12.04 10.60 22.87
N LEU A 232 10.97 9.81 22.90
CA LEU A 232 9.73 10.16 23.59
C LEU A 232 9.93 10.13 25.12
N ASP A 233 10.73 9.19 25.62
CA ASP A 233 11.06 9.07 27.06
C ASP A 233 11.81 10.29 27.61
N LEU A 234 12.47 11.07 26.74
CA LEU A 234 13.12 12.34 27.09
C LEU A 234 12.12 13.51 27.17
N VAL A 235 10.92 13.36 26.63
CA VAL A 235 9.88 14.40 26.64
C VAL A 235 9.12 14.32 27.97
N PRO A 236 9.01 15.44 28.72
CA PRO A 236 8.22 15.47 29.95
C PRO A 236 6.78 15.01 29.71
N GLU A 237 6.21 14.24 30.63
CA GLU A 237 4.88 13.63 30.48
C GLU A 237 3.79 14.62 30.05
N TYR A 238 3.79 15.84 30.62
CA TYR A 238 2.84 16.90 30.28
C TYR A 238 2.95 17.43 28.83
N ALA A 239 4.07 17.18 28.16
CA ALA A 239 4.37 17.59 26.79
C ALA A 239 4.35 16.43 25.80
N GLN A 240 4.12 15.19 26.27
CA GLN A 240 3.99 14.04 25.39
C GLN A 240 2.69 14.12 24.58
N PRO A 241 2.69 13.63 23.32
CA PRO A 241 1.47 13.49 22.55
C PRO A 241 0.47 12.59 23.27
N PRO A 242 -0.84 12.84 23.13
CA PRO A 242 -1.86 11.89 23.57
C PRO A 242 -1.62 10.51 22.94
N ALA A 243 -1.88 9.45 23.69
CA ALA A 243 -1.80 8.10 23.15
C ALA A 243 -2.84 7.90 22.04
N ASP A 244 -2.37 7.50 20.86
CA ASP A 244 -3.25 7.14 19.75
C ASP A 244 -4.04 5.87 20.06
N ALA A 245 -5.26 5.79 19.51
CA ALA A 245 -6.05 4.56 19.57
C ALA A 245 -5.25 3.39 18.96
N PRO A 246 -5.33 2.17 19.54
CA PRO A 246 -4.73 0.99 18.94
C PRO A 246 -5.20 0.80 17.50
N PHE A 247 -4.29 0.39 16.61
CA PHE A 247 -4.69 0.00 15.26
C PHE A 247 -5.61 -1.23 15.33
N PRO A 248 -6.62 -1.31 14.45
CA PRO A 248 -7.54 -2.43 14.44
C PRO A 248 -6.81 -3.75 14.16
N PRO A 249 -7.33 -4.89 14.65
CA PRO A 249 -6.85 -6.20 14.23
C PRO A 249 -7.24 -6.44 12.76
N LEU A 250 -6.45 -7.27 12.07
CA LEU A 250 -6.82 -7.79 10.77
C LEU A 250 -8.06 -8.70 10.88
N ASN A 251 -9.04 -8.53 10.00
CA ASN A 251 -10.25 -9.34 9.98
C ASN A 251 -10.37 -10.16 8.68
N VAL A 252 -11.09 -11.28 8.75
CA VAL A 252 -11.36 -12.15 7.58
C VAL A 252 -12.13 -11.40 6.49
N GLY A 253 -13.08 -10.56 6.88
CA GLY A 253 -13.90 -9.77 5.94
C GLY A 253 -13.11 -8.74 5.14
N ASP A 254 -11.89 -8.41 5.59
CA ASP A 254 -11.00 -7.45 4.92
C ASP A 254 -10.02 -8.14 3.95
N ILE A 255 -10.08 -9.47 3.83
CA ILE A 255 -9.17 -10.28 3.01
C ILE A 255 -9.86 -10.78 1.74
N VAL A 256 -11.08 -11.29 1.86
CA VAL A 256 -11.75 -11.99 0.74
C VAL A 256 -12.50 -11.00 -0.14
N ASP A 257 -12.05 -10.86 -1.38
CA ASP A 257 -12.66 -10.01 -2.38
C ASP A 257 -13.73 -10.75 -3.20
N PRO A 258 -14.75 -10.03 -3.69
CA PRO A 258 -15.70 -10.61 -4.62
C PRO A 258 -15.02 -11.07 -5.91
N PRO A 259 -15.57 -12.08 -6.62
CA PRO A 259 -15.04 -12.51 -7.91
C PRO A 259 -14.92 -11.37 -8.92
N LEU A 260 -13.87 -11.41 -9.76
CA LEU A 260 -13.69 -10.43 -10.82
C LEU A 260 -14.90 -10.41 -11.77
N PRO A 261 -15.39 -9.21 -12.16
CA PRO A 261 -16.45 -9.08 -13.14
C PRO A 261 -15.98 -9.53 -14.53
N PRO A 262 -16.91 -9.92 -15.43
CA PRO A 262 -16.57 -10.20 -16.81
C PRO A 262 -16.03 -8.95 -17.51
N VAL A 263 -15.12 -9.17 -18.47
CA VAL A 263 -14.52 -8.08 -19.27
C VAL A 263 -15.59 -7.48 -20.17
N SER A 264 -15.80 -6.16 -20.07
CA SER A 264 -16.81 -5.48 -20.87
C SER A 264 -16.42 -5.46 -22.34
N LYS A 265 -17.37 -5.82 -23.22
CA LYS A 265 -17.22 -5.63 -24.67
C LYS A 265 -17.51 -4.17 -25.01
N ASN A 266 -16.63 -3.25 -24.63
CA ASN A 266 -16.75 -1.88 -25.10
C ASN A 266 -16.40 -1.87 -26.59
N ALA A 267 -17.42 -1.91 -27.46
CA ALA A 267 -17.27 -1.71 -28.88
C ALA A 267 -16.60 -0.36 -29.12
N THR A 268 -15.31 -0.35 -29.43
CA THR A 268 -14.65 0.81 -30.01
C THR A 268 -15.11 0.90 -31.46
N ASN A 269 -16.36 1.35 -31.67
CA ASN A 269 -16.80 1.75 -32.99
C ASN A 269 -16.09 3.06 -33.32
N GLY A 270 -15.05 2.96 -34.16
CA GLY A 270 -14.72 4.05 -35.06
C GLY A 270 -15.96 4.30 -35.93
N GLY A 271 -16.60 5.45 -35.76
CA GLY A 271 -17.82 5.77 -36.50
C GLY A 271 -18.29 7.18 -36.21
N SER A 272 -17.88 8.10 -37.09
CA SER A 272 -18.43 9.42 -37.39
C SER A 272 -19.60 9.92 -36.52
N SER A 273 -19.41 11.08 -35.91
CA SER A 273 -20.50 11.97 -35.50
C SER A 273 -21.51 12.12 -36.65
N LYS A 274 -22.78 11.79 -36.39
CA LYS A 274 -23.91 12.39 -37.09
C LYS A 274 -24.99 12.72 -36.07
N VAL A 275 -25.35 14.00 -36.11
CA VAL A 275 -26.45 14.67 -35.42
C VAL A 275 -27.79 14.13 -35.93
N GLY A 276 -28.75 13.94 -35.04
CA GLY A 276 -30.15 13.67 -35.37
C GLY A 276 -31.03 13.77 -34.12
N GLY A 277 -31.99 14.70 -34.14
CA GLY A 277 -32.82 15.14 -33.01
C GLY A 277 -33.98 14.22 -32.61
N PRO A 278 -34.93 14.73 -31.79
CA PRO A 278 -35.56 13.98 -30.70
C PRO A 278 -36.93 13.38 -31.05
N ALA A 279 -37.29 12.29 -30.36
CA ALA A 279 -38.69 11.86 -30.25
C ALA A 279 -38.99 11.25 -28.87
N THR A 280 -40.01 11.84 -28.26
CA THR A 280 -40.77 11.50 -27.06
C THR A 280 -41.56 10.20 -27.19
N GLY A 281 -41.79 9.49 -26.07
CA GLY A 281 -42.79 8.42 -26.04
C GLY A 281 -42.72 7.50 -24.82
N THR A 282 -43.56 7.80 -23.85
CA THR A 282 -43.80 7.19 -22.53
C THR A 282 -44.19 5.71 -22.56
N SER A 283 -43.74 4.91 -21.58
CA SER A 283 -44.60 3.97 -20.82
C SER A 283 -43.84 3.32 -19.66
N SER A 284 -44.28 3.61 -18.43
CA SER A 284 -44.02 2.80 -17.24
C SER A 284 -45.25 1.94 -16.95
N PRO A 285 -45.07 0.82 -16.24
CA PRO A 285 -45.66 0.68 -14.89
C PRO A 285 -44.56 0.23 -13.90
N ALA A 286 -44.28 0.97 -12.82
CA ALA A 286 -44.89 0.89 -11.47
C ALA A 286 -44.81 -0.53 -10.85
N LEU A 287 -44.42 -0.76 -9.59
CA LEU A 287 -43.72 -0.05 -8.52
C LEU A 287 -43.53 -1.14 -7.44
N SER A 288 -42.39 -1.22 -6.76
CA SER A 288 -42.40 -1.68 -5.36
C SER A 288 -41.27 -1.00 -4.61
N ASN A 289 -41.70 -0.21 -3.63
CA ASN A 289 -40.91 0.66 -2.79
C ASN A 289 -40.21 -0.12 -1.68
N HIS A 290 -38.98 0.29 -1.34
CA HIS A 290 -38.56 0.44 0.05
C HIS A 290 -37.34 1.38 0.08
N LEU A 291 -37.52 2.60 0.61
CA LEU A 291 -36.62 3.33 1.53
C LEU A 291 -37.08 4.81 1.64
N PRO A 292 -37.42 5.31 2.84
CA PRO A 292 -37.60 6.75 3.07
C PRO A 292 -36.32 7.44 3.56
N ASN A 293 -36.01 8.58 2.95
CA ASN A 293 -35.56 9.84 3.54
C ASN A 293 -34.51 9.82 4.68
N LEU A 294 -33.24 9.99 4.29
CA LEU A 294 -32.14 10.38 5.17
C LEU A 294 -31.65 11.83 4.89
N PHE A 295 -32.57 12.77 4.70
CA PHE A 295 -32.23 14.19 4.43
C PHE A 295 -32.82 15.21 5.41
N LEU A 296 -33.55 14.77 6.45
CA LEU A 296 -34.09 15.69 7.46
C LEU A 296 -33.26 15.81 8.75
N SER A 297 -32.24 14.96 8.97
CA SER A 297 -31.49 14.96 10.24
C SER A 297 -30.37 16.01 10.32
N LEU A 298 -29.85 16.50 9.18
CA LEU A 298 -28.79 17.50 9.20
C LEU A 298 -29.30 18.94 9.42
N PHE A 299 -30.56 19.24 9.13
CA PHE A 299 -31.10 20.59 9.29
C PHE A 299 -31.48 20.92 10.74
N CYS A 300 -31.86 19.91 11.54
CA CYS A 300 -32.23 20.09 12.94
C CYS A 300 -31.01 20.29 13.87
N ILE A 301 -29.85 19.73 13.52
CA ILE A 301 -28.64 19.84 14.35
C ILE A 301 -28.02 21.24 14.26
N PHE A 302 -28.10 21.88 13.08
CA PHE A 302 -27.56 23.23 12.88
C PHE A 302 -28.36 24.32 13.62
N MET A 303 -29.68 24.14 13.76
CA MET A 303 -30.55 25.09 14.49
C MET A 303 -30.44 24.94 16.02
N LEU A 304 -30.06 23.77 16.52
CA LEU A 304 -29.84 23.56 17.96
C LEU A 304 -28.52 24.21 18.43
N THR A 305 -27.48 24.21 17.59
CA THR A 305 -26.19 24.84 17.93
C THR A 305 -26.26 26.36 17.91
N LEU A 306 -27.11 26.95 17.05
CA LEU A 306 -27.25 28.41 16.97
C LEU A 306 -28.03 29.00 18.17
N THR A 307 -29.00 28.26 18.72
CA THR A 307 -29.80 28.70 19.88
C THR A 307 -29.05 28.52 21.21
N LEU A 308 -28.13 27.56 21.30
CA LEU A 308 -27.26 27.37 22.46
C LEU A 308 -26.16 28.44 22.55
N LEU A 309 -25.65 28.94 21.41
CA LEU A 309 -24.69 30.05 21.37
C LEU A 309 -25.34 31.42 21.64
N SER A 310 -26.62 31.63 21.28
CA SER A 310 -27.29 32.91 21.57
C SER A 310 -27.64 33.09 23.05
N ASN A 311 -27.82 32.01 23.80
CA ASN A 311 -28.17 32.06 25.23
C ASN A 311 -26.96 32.22 26.16
N SER A 312 -25.73 32.03 25.66
CA SER A 312 -24.50 32.17 26.46
C SER A 312 -23.94 33.61 26.50
N HIS A 313 -24.64 34.58 25.88
CA HIS A 313 -24.28 36.01 25.92
C HIS A 313 -25.25 36.88 26.75
N SER A 314 -26.26 36.28 27.40
CA SER A 314 -27.24 37.01 28.23
C SER A 314 -27.15 36.71 29.73
N ALA A 315 -26.08 36.07 30.19
CA ALA A 315 -25.81 35.83 31.61
C ALA A 315 -24.41 36.32 31.97
N LEU A 316 -24.30 37.65 32.11
CA LEU A 316 -23.19 38.37 32.74
C LEU A 316 -23.81 39.47 33.61
#